data_AF-A0A0J1GLT8-F1
#
_entry.id   AF-A0A0J1GLT8-F1
#
_cell.length_a   1.000
_cell.length_b   1.000
_cell.length_c   1.000
_cell.angle_alpha   90.00
_cell.angle_beta   90.00
_cell.angle_gamma   90.00
#
_symmetry.space_group_name_H-M   'P 1'
#
loop_
_entity.id
_entity.type
_entity.pdbx_description
1 polymer ?
#
loop_
_entity_poly.entity_id
_entity_poly.type
_entity_poly.pdbx_seq_one_letter_code
_entity_poly.pdbx_strand_id
1 'polypeptide(L)'
;MRPGTAWPRQLAALRAAFEAALTAQDWDQLAVLDKTLQQLLPALRARMHEPATRAQLAQINALYTTMLAAGQAKKAEIQQQINQQASTREGVMAYLQHQ
;
A
#
# COMPACT_ATOMS: atom_id res chain seq x y z
N MET A 1 -34.70 9.64 5.00
CA MET A 1 -33.37 9.21 4.50
C MET A 1 -32.82 8.16 5.46
N ARG A 2 -32.56 6.92 5.01
CA ARG A 2 -32.08 5.82 5.87
C ARG A 2 -30.55 5.93 6.07
N PRO A 3 -30.02 5.98 7.30
CA PRO A 3 -28.59 6.17 7.57
C PRO A 3 -27.70 4.91 7.37
N GLY A 4 -28.21 3.84 6.73
CA GLY A 4 -27.52 2.56 6.60
C GLY A 4 -26.69 2.34 5.32
N THR A 5 -26.65 3.29 4.37
CA THR A 5 -26.05 3.07 3.04
C THR A 5 -24.75 3.85 2.77
N ALA A 6 -24.28 4.68 3.70
CA ALA A 6 -23.09 5.53 3.48
C ALA A 6 -21.78 4.74 3.53
N TRP A 7 -21.68 3.74 4.42
CA TRP A 7 -20.44 3.00 4.68
C TRP A 7 -19.97 2.12 3.53
N PRO A 8 -20.83 1.30 2.89
CA PRO A 8 -20.41 0.51 1.73
C PRO A 8 -19.90 1.39 0.58
N ARG A 9 -20.50 2.58 0.39
CA ARG A 9 -20.06 3.54 -0.63
C ARG A 9 -18.73 4.21 -0.26
N GLN A 10 -18.55 4.60 1.01
CA GLN A 10 -17.27 5.13 1.49
C GLN A 10 -16.14 4.11 1.35
N LEU A 11 -16.38 2.84 1.69
CA LEU A 11 -15.39 1.77 1.51
C LEU A 11 -15.07 1.51 0.04
N ALA A 12 -16.08 1.55 -0.84
CA ALA A 12 -15.85 1.44 -2.27
C ALA A 12 -15.02 2.61 -2.83
N ALA A 13 -15.27 3.83 -2.36
CA ALA A 13 -14.47 5.00 -2.74
C ALA A 13 -13.03 4.91 -2.22
N LEU A 14 -12.86 4.43 -0.98
CA LEU A 14 -11.53 4.20 -0.39
C LEU A 14 -10.77 3.14 -1.19
N ARG A 15 -11.42 2.04 -1.58
CA ARG A 15 -10.82 1.02 -2.45
C ARG A 15 -10.36 1.59 -3.78
N ALA A 16 -11.21 2.38 -4.45
CA ALA A 16 -10.85 3.02 -5.72
C ALA A 16 -9.64 3.96 -5.58
N ALA A 17 -9.53 4.67 -4.45
CA ALA A 17 -8.37 5.51 -4.16
C ALA A 17 -7.09 4.67 -3.95
N PHE A 18 -7.18 3.53 -3.24
CA PHE A 18 -6.06 2.60 -3.10
C PHE A 18 -5.63 2.01 -4.45
N GLU A 19 -6.58 1.61 -5.30
CA GLU A 19 -6.31 1.10 -6.64
C GLU A 19 -5.59 2.15 -7.50
N ALA A 20 -6.08 3.40 -7.51
CA ALA A 20 -5.47 4.49 -8.26
C ALA A 20 -4.05 4.81 -7.78
N ALA A 21 -3.85 4.91 -6.46
CA ALA A 21 -2.53 5.18 -5.88
C ALA A 21 -1.55 4.02 -6.11
N LEU A 22 -2.03 2.77 -6.09
CA LEU A 22 -1.22 1.59 -6.43
C LEU A 22 -0.81 1.60 -7.90
N THR A 23 -1.73 1.92 -8.83
CA THR A 23 -1.41 2.07 -10.26
C THR A 23 -0.41 3.19 -10.50
N ALA A 24 -0.52 4.30 -9.76
CA ALA A 24 0.40 5.42 -9.84
C ALA A 24 1.75 5.18 -9.13
N GLN A 25 1.90 4.06 -8.41
CA GLN A 25 3.03 3.79 -7.50
C GLN A 25 3.27 4.92 -6.49
N ASP A 26 2.21 5.60 -6.06
CA ASP A 26 2.27 6.70 -5.10
C ASP A 26 2.27 6.15 -3.67
N TRP A 27 3.45 5.76 -3.20
CA TRP A 27 3.62 5.13 -1.88
C TRP A 27 3.27 6.05 -0.71
N ASP A 28 3.43 7.36 -0.86
CA ASP A 28 3.04 8.34 0.15
C ASP A 28 1.52 8.43 0.28
N GLN A 29 0.82 8.52 -0.85
CA GLN A 29 -0.64 8.51 -0.87
C GLN A 29 -1.20 7.20 -0.30
N LEU A 30 -0.57 6.06 -0.60
CA LEU A 30 -0.93 4.78 -0.03
C LEU A 30 -0.80 4.74 1.50
N ALA A 31 0.25 5.36 2.06
CA ALA A 31 0.42 5.47 3.52
C ALA A 31 -0.65 6.36 4.18
N VAL A 32 -1.08 7.42 3.51
CA VAL A 32 -2.18 8.29 3.98
C VAL A 32 -3.52 7.55 3.96
N LEU A 33 -3.80 6.80 2.90
CA LEU A 33 -5.00 5.98 2.79
C LEU A 33 -5.03 4.86 3.84
N ASP A 34 -3.88 4.24 4.14
CA ASP A 34 -3.75 3.24 5.21
C ASP A 34 -4.08 3.83 6.59
N LYS A 35 -3.51 4.99 6.93
CA LYS A 35 -3.86 5.69 8.18
C LYS A 35 -5.35 6.03 8.26
N THR A 36 -5.94 6.45 7.15
CA THR A 36 -7.36 6.75 7.06
C THR A 36 -8.19 5.49 7.33
N LEU A 37 -7.83 4.35 6.75
CA LEU A 37 -8.49 3.08 7.03
C LEU A 37 -8.34 2.68 8.50
N GLN A 38 -7.14 2.84 9.09
CA GLN A 38 -6.89 2.52 10.50
C GLN A 38 -7.75 3.35 11.45
N GLN A 39 -7.97 4.63 11.15
CA GLN A 39 -8.85 5.49 11.95
C GLN A 39 -10.32 5.08 11.84
N LEU A 40 -10.73 4.52 10.70
CA LEU A 40 -12.10 4.05 10.47
C LEU A 40 -12.35 2.64 11.02
N LEU A 41 -11.31 1.84 11.30
CA LEU A 41 -11.43 0.46 11.80
C LEU A 41 -12.35 0.30 13.03
N PRO A 42 -12.31 1.15 14.06
CA PRO A 42 -13.21 1.01 15.21
C PRO A 42 -14.69 1.14 14.82
N ALA A 43 -15.02 2.10 13.96
CA ALA A 43 -16.37 2.31 13.46
C ALA A 43 -16.82 1.20 12.50
N LEU A 44 -15.87 0.59 11.79
CA LEU A 44 -16.10 -0.56 10.90
C LEU A 44 -16.32 -1.85 11.69
N ARG A 45 -15.59 -2.08 12.78
CA ARG A 45 -15.79 -3.25 13.67
C ARG A 45 -17.19 -3.28 14.25
N ALA A 46 -17.71 -2.12 14.67
CA ALA A 46 -19.08 -2.01 15.14
C ALA A 46 -20.13 -2.40 14.08
N ARG A 47 -19.79 -2.29 12.78
CA ARG A 47 -20.68 -2.55 11.63
C ARG A 47 -20.34 -3.81 10.84
N MET A 48 -19.43 -4.66 11.32
CA MET A 48 -19.08 -5.93 10.65
C MET A 48 -20.24 -6.92 10.52
N HIS A 49 -21.32 -6.73 11.30
CA HIS A 49 -22.54 -7.52 11.20
C HIS A 49 -23.36 -7.20 9.94
N GLU A 50 -23.10 -6.08 9.27
CA GLU A 50 -23.72 -5.74 8.00
C GLU A 50 -23.03 -6.49 6.83
N PRO A 51 -23.75 -7.32 6.07
CA PRO A 51 -23.16 -8.13 5.00
C PRO A 51 -22.47 -7.29 3.92
N ALA A 52 -23.05 -6.14 3.57
CA ALA A 52 -22.49 -5.23 2.57
C ALA A 52 -21.15 -4.61 3.02
N THR A 53 -21.08 -4.18 4.28
CA THR A 53 -19.85 -3.63 4.89
C THR A 53 -18.78 -4.69 4.99
N ARG A 54 -19.14 -5.92 5.39
CA ARG A 54 -18.23 -7.07 5.44
C ARG A 54 -17.68 -7.44 4.05
N ALA A 55 -18.51 -7.42 3.01
CA ALA A 55 -18.08 -7.71 1.64
C ALA A 55 -17.08 -6.68 1.12
N GLN A 56 -17.30 -5.39 1.40
CA GLN A 56 -16.36 -4.34 0.99
C GLN A 56 -15.02 -4.43 1.74
N LEU A 57 -15.05 -4.76 3.04
CA LEU A 57 -13.83 -4.99 3.83
C LEU A 57 -13.02 -6.18 3.33
N ALA A 58 -13.69 -7.27 2.94
CA ALA A 58 -13.01 -8.43 2.35
C ALA A 58 -12.29 -8.07 1.04
N GLN A 59 -12.89 -7.20 0.22
CA GLN A 59 -12.27 -6.71 -1.02
C GLN A 59 -11.06 -5.82 -0.74
N ILE A 60 -11.15 -4.94 0.26
CA ILE A 60 -10.00 -4.12 0.69
C ILE A 60 -8.86 -5.01 1.20
N ASN A 61 -9.16 -6.02 2.03
CA ASN A 61 -8.14 -6.97 2.50
C ASN A 61 -7.47 -7.76 1.36
N ALA A 62 -8.23 -8.15 0.33
CA ALA A 62 -7.65 -8.78 -0.85
C ALA A 62 -6.67 -7.83 -1.56
N LEU A 63 -7.01 -6.54 -1.66
CA LEU A 63 -6.16 -5.51 -2.25
C LEU A 63 -4.84 -5.32 -1.47
N TYR A 64 -4.88 -5.37 -0.14
CA TYR A 64 -3.67 -5.30 0.70
C TYR A 64 -2.67 -6.41 0.39
N THR A 65 -3.14 -7.60 0.02
CA THR A 65 -2.26 -8.72 -0.32
C THR A 65 -1.49 -8.42 -1.60
N THR A 66 -2.16 -7.82 -2.59
CA THR A 66 -1.54 -7.32 -3.83
C THR A 66 -0.56 -6.17 -3.56
N MET A 67 -0.91 -5.23 -2.69
CA MET A 67 -0.03 -4.14 -2.28
C MET A 67 1.23 -4.64 -1.56
N LEU A 68 1.10 -5.62 -0.66
CA LEU A 68 2.24 -6.22 0.04
C LEU A 68 3.20 -6.89 -0.94
N ALA A 69 2.68 -7.62 -1.94
CA ALA A 69 3.49 -8.20 -2.99
C ALA A 69 4.22 -7.12 -3.82
N ALA A 70 3.53 -6.05 -4.20
CA ALA A 70 4.11 -4.91 -4.93
C ALA A 70 5.21 -4.20 -4.10
N GLY A 71 4.97 -3.99 -2.80
CA GLY A 71 5.93 -3.38 -1.89
C GLY A 71 7.18 -4.24 -1.67
N GLN A 72 7.03 -5.57 -1.57
CA GLN A 72 8.17 -6.49 -1.48
C GLN A 72 9.01 -6.49 -2.76
N ALA A 73 8.38 -6.47 -3.93
CA ALA A 73 9.08 -6.34 -5.20
C ALA A 73 9.87 -5.03 -5.30
N LYS A 74 9.27 -3.91 -4.89
CA LYS A 74 9.96 -2.60 -4.88
C LYS A 74 11.13 -2.57 -3.89
N LYS A 75 10.98 -3.19 -2.71
CA LYS A 75 12.07 -3.34 -1.74
C LYS A 75 13.24 -4.13 -2.31
N ALA A 76 12.96 -5.23 -3.02
CA ALA A 76 13.99 -6.02 -3.68
C ALA A 76 14.74 -5.21 -4.77
N GLU A 77 14.01 -4.42 -5.56
CA GLU A 77 14.58 -3.53 -6.58
C GLU A 77 15.50 -2.47 -5.96
N ILE A 78 15.06 -1.80 -4.88
CA ILE A 78 15.86 -0.80 -4.15
C ILE A 78 17.12 -1.45 -3.56
N GLN A 79 16.99 -2.63 -2.96
CA GLN A 79 18.16 -3.35 -2.42
C GLN A 79 19.16 -3.71 -3.53
N GLN A 80 18.68 -4.10 -4.71
CA GLN A 80 19.52 -4.37 -5.85
C GLN A 80 20.27 -3.10 -6.32
N GLN A 81 19.59 -1.95 -6.36
CA GLN A 81 20.21 -0.67 -6.71
C GLN A 81 21.27 -0.25 -5.68
N ILE A 82 21.01 -0.42 -4.38
CA ILE A 82 21.98 -0.15 -3.32
C ILE A 82 23.23 -1.03 -3.48
N ASN A 83 23.04 -2.33 -3.75
CA ASN A 83 24.14 -3.26 -3.95
C ASN A 83 24.98 -2.91 -5.20
N GLN A 84 24.33 -2.48 -6.29
CA GLN A 84 25.02 -2.02 -7.50
C GLN A 84 25.83 -0.73 -7.25
N GLN A 85 25.27 0.22 -6.49
CA GLN A 85 25.99 1.44 -6.10
C GLN A 85 27.18 1.14 -5.19
N ALA A 86 27.03 0.22 -4.23
CA ALA A 86 28.11 -0.22 -3.36
C ALA A 86 29.26 -0.86 -4.17
N SER A 87 28.93 -1.80 -5.07
CA SER A 87 29.90 -2.47 -5.93
C SER A 87 30.61 -1.51 -6.90
N THR A 88 29.89 -0.52 -7.43
CA THR A 88 30.49 0.52 -8.28
C THR A 88 31.47 1.39 -7.50
N ARG A 89 31.14 1.72 -6.24
CA ARG A 89 32.01 2.51 -5.36
C ARG A 89 33.30 1.77 -5.02
N GLU A 90 33.21 0.48 -4.73
CA GLU A 90 34.37 -0.40 -4.48
C GLU A 90 35.27 -0.51 -5.72
N GLY A 91 34.69 -0.69 -6.91
CA GLY A 91 35.45 -0.76 -8.16
C GLY A 91 36.22 0.53 -8.49
N VAL A 92 35.61 1.69 -8.25
CA VAL A 92 36.27 3.00 -8.44
C VAL A 92 37.40 3.21 -7.42
N MET A 93 37.19 2.83 -6.16
CA MET A 93 38.22 2.94 -5.11
C MET A 93 39.41 2.00 -5.38
N ALA A 94 39.15 0.77 -5.81
CA ALA A 94 40.21 -0.17 -6.21
C ALA A 94 41.03 0.36 -7.40
N TYR A 95 40.36 0.96 -8.40
CA TYR A 95 41.04 1.56 -9.54
C TYR A 95 41.95 2.74 -9.13
N LEU A 96 41.51 3.57 -8.18
CA LEU A 96 42.29 4.70 -7.65
C LEU A 96 43.45 4.28 -6.73
N GLN A 97 43.37 3.11 -6.07
CA GLN A 97 44.45 2.56 -5.23
C GLN A 97 45.51 1.79 -6.01
N HIS A 98 45.23 1.40 -7.25
CA HIS A 98 46.14 0.67 -8.14
C HIS A 98 46.87 1.59 -9.16
N GLN A 99 46.81 2.91 -8.99
CA GLN A 99 47.68 3.89 -9.64
C GLN A 99 48.85 4.28 -8.71
#